data_AF-A0A1H3LAN7-F1
#
_entry.id   AF-A0A1H3LAN7-F1
#
_cell.length_a   1.000
_cell.length_b   1.000
_cell.length_c   1.000
_cell.angle_alpha   90.00
_cell.angle_beta   90.00
_cell.angle_gamma   90.00
#
_symmetry.space_group_name_H-M   'P 1'
#
loop_
_entity.id
_entity.type
_entity.pdbx_description
1 polymer ?
#
loop_
_entity_poly.entity_id
_entity_poly.type
_entity_poly.pdbx_seq_one_letter_code
_entity_poly.pdbx_strand_id
1 'polypeptide(L)'
;MSGRIGVWLMRSLAWMPLPWLRGLGAFLGRVLFVLAAPRRRVALRNLAMCFPELTEAQRVDLARRNFIVFCQTWLDRSWLWAAPREVVAERVKLQGAVHELDGDTPTILFAPHFYSMDAGGLALPLHTTRPFTSIFSTHPDPAVDEWFMSGRQRFGDVRMLNRADGVKPIISSLRKGGLLYLLPDMDFGRNDSVFVPFFGVNAATIPSLSRFARLGRAKVLGMYTRMTPTGYVAEITPAWTDFPTDDVEADTARMNRELEAAIRTMPDQYYWVHRRFKTRPEGEPSVY
;
A
#
# COMPACT_ATOMS: atom_id res chain seq x y z
N MET A 1 9.78 -14.62 22.05
CA MET A 1 11.22 -14.26 22.10
C MET A 1 11.76 -13.83 20.73
N SER A 2 11.41 -14.53 19.64
CA SER A 2 11.83 -14.18 18.27
C SER A 2 11.46 -12.75 17.82
N GLY A 3 10.21 -12.30 18.03
CA GLY A 3 9.77 -10.97 17.61
C GLY A 3 10.57 -9.82 18.23
N ARG A 4 10.88 -9.90 19.52
CA ARG A 4 11.70 -8.90 20.23
C ARG A 4 13.11 -8.77 19.65
N ILE A 5 13.74 -9.89 19.29
CA ILE A 5 15.06 -9.91 18.66
C ILE A 5 14.99 -9.25 17.28
N GLY A 6 13.96 -9.57 16.49
CA GLY A 6 13.71 -8.93 15.20
C GLY A 6 13.52 -7.41 15.31
N VAL A 7 12.73 -6.95 16.28
CA VAL A 7 12.51 -5.52 16.53
C VAL A 7 13.80 -4.84 16.98
N TRP A 8 14.59 -5.47 17.85
CA TRP A 8 15.90 -4.93 18.26
C TRP A 8 16.84 -4.79 17.07
N LEU A 9 16.93 -5.82 16.22
CA LEU A 9 17.73 -5.77 14.99
C LEU A 9 17.28 -4.62 14.08
N MET A 10 15.97 -4.46 13.86
CA MET A 10 15.43 -3.37 13.04
C MET A 10 15.77 -2.00 13.63
N ARG A 11 15.74 -1.82 14.95
CA ARG A 11 16.14 -0.56 15.60
C ARG A 11 17.63 -0.29 15.45
N SER A 12 18.47 -1.31 15.53
CA SER A 12 19.93 -1.19 15.33
C SER A 12 20.27 -0.79 13.88
N LEU A 13 19.53 -1.30 12.90
CA LEU A 13 19.72 -0.96 11.48
C LEU A 13 19.38 0.49 11.14
N ALA A 14 18.61 1.19 11.99
CA ALA A 14 18.19 2.58 11.74
C ALA A 14 19.36 3.58 11.63
N TRP A 15 20.50 3.24 12.24
CA TRP A 15 21.71 4.07 12.26
C TRP A 15 22.64 3.82 11.08
N MET A 16 22.35 2.81 10.25
CA MET A 16 23.18 2.46 9.10
C MET A 16 22.98 3.48 7.96
N PRO A 17 24.04 3.91 7.25
CA PRO A 17 23.89 4.76 6.07
C PRO A 17 22.94 4.14 5.05
N LEU A 18 22.03 4.96 4.50
CA LEU A 18 20.98 4.49 3.59
C LEU A 18 21.50 3.67 2.41
N PRO A 19 22.62 4.02 1.74
CA PRO A 19 23.16 3.21 0.65
C PRO A 19 23.56 1.80 1.09
N TRP A 20 24.08 1.63 2.31
CA TRP A 20 24.48 0.33 2.84
C TRP A 20 23.25 -0.51 3.18
N LEU A 21 22.24 0.10 3.81
CA LEU A 21 20.95 -0.55 4.08
C LEU A 21 20.26 -1.01 2.81
N ARG A 22 20.25 -0.17 1.78
CA ARG A 22 19.65 -0.51 0.49
C ARG A 22 20.48 -1.49 -0.32
N GLY A 23 21.81 -1.48 -0.16
CA GLY A 23 22.70 -2.51 -0.69
C GLY A 23 22.44 -3.88 -0.07
N LEU A 24 22.29 -3.95 1.26
CA LEU A 24 21.88 -5.15 1.97
C LEU A 24 20.50 -5.63 1.51
N GLY A 25 19.53 -4.71 1.39
CA GLY A 25 18.19 -5.02 0.87
C GLY A 25 18.22 -5.59 -0.55
N ALA A 26 19.07 -5.05 -1.43
CA ALA A 26 19.23 -5.58 -2.78
C ALA A 26 19.85 -6.98 -2.79
N PHE A 27 20.87 -7.23 -1.96
CA PHE A 27 21.44 -8.56 -1.80
C PHE A 27 20.39 -9.56 -1.29
N LEU A 28 19.68 -9.23 -0.20
CA LEU A 28 18.63 -10.07 0.35
C LEU A 28 17.49 -10.29 -0.64
N GLY A 29 17.12 -9.30 -1.44
CA GLY A 29 16.12 -9.44 -2.50
C GLY A 29 16.52 -10.44 -3.57
N ARG A 30 17.78 -10.44 -4.01
CA ARG A 30 18.31 -11.44 -4.96
C ARG A 30 18.27 -12.85 -4.38
N VAL A 31 18.69 -13.01 -3.13
CA VAL A 31 18.63 -14.30 -2.41
C VAL A 31 17.18 -14.76 -2.25
N LEU A 32 16.29 -13.88 -1.79
CA LEU A 32 14.89 -14.18 -1.58
C LEU A 32 14.17 -14.57 -2.88
N PHE A 33 14.51 -13.94 -3.99
CA PHE A 33 13.97 -14.32 -5.30
C PHE A 33 14.29 -15.78 -5.64
N VAL A 34 15.48 -16.27 -5.30
CA VAL A 34 15.87 -17.68 -5.52
C VAL A 34 15.16 -18.61 -4.54
N LEU A 35 15.17 -18.29 -3.25
CA LEU A 35 14.71 -19.18 -2.18
C LEU A 35 13.18 -19.21 -1.99
N ALA A 36 12.50 -18.07 -2.15
CA ALA A 36 11.05 -17.97 -1.94
C ALA A 36 10.24 -18.39 -3.18
N ALA A 37 10.51 -19.60 -3.69
CA ALA A 37 9.89 -20.14 -4.90
C ALA A 37 8.35 -20.04 -4.94
N PRO A 38 7.58 -20.30 -3.85
CA PRO A 38 6.13 -20.10 -3.87
C PRO A 38 5.71 -18.65 -4.14
N ARG A 39 6.39 -17.67 -3.53
CA ARG A 39 6.09 -16.24 -3.74
C ARG A 39 6.54 -15.77 -5.11
N ARG A 40 7.70 -16.24 -5.58
CA ARG A 40 8.18 -16.00 -6.94
C ARG A 40 7.17 -16.45 -7.99
N ARG A 41 6.60 -17.67 -7.84
CA ARG A 41 5.58 -18.19 -8.75
C ARG A 41 4.34 -17.30 -8.81
N VAL A 42 3.85 -16.83 -7.66
CA VAL A 42 2.70 -15.91 -7.60
C VAL A 42 3.02 -14.60 -8.34
N ALA A 43 4.18 -14.00 -8.07
CA ALA A 43 4.59 -12.75 -8.73
C ALA A 43 4.71 -12.91 -10.25
N LEU A 44 5.40 -13.95 -10.73
CA LEU A 44 5.53 -14.21 -12.16
C LEU A 44 4.19 -14.46 -12.84
N ARG A 45 3.28 -15.18 -12.16
CA ARG A 45 1.93 -15.44 -12.68
C ARG A 45 1.11 -14.17 -12.80
N ASN A 46 1.15 -13.31 -11.78
CA ASN A 46 0.51 -11.99 -11.86
C ASN A 46 1.08 -11.14 -13.00
N LEU A 47 2.41 -11.07 -13.10
CA LEU A 47 3.06 -10.31 -14.16
C LEU A 47 2.72 -10.85 -15.55
N ALA A 48 2.57 -12.17 -15.72
CA ALA A 48 2.16 -12.77 -16.98
C ALA A 48 0.71 -12.41 -17.36
N MET A 49 -0.18 -12.28 -16.38
CA MET A 49 -1.57 -11.87 -16.61
C MET A 49 -1.69 -10.37 -16.85
N CYS A 50 -0.94 -9.55 -16.12
CA CYS A 50 -1.04 -8.09 -16.18
C CYS A 50 -0.18 -7.45 -17.29
N PHE A 51 0.91 -8.12 -17.69
CA PHE A 51 1.82 -7.67 -18.74
C PHE A 51 2.06 -8.78 -19.77
N PRO A 52 1.01 -9.21 -20.53
CA PRO A 52 1.16 -10.22 -21.57
C PRO A 52 2.13 -9.78 -22.68
N GLU A 53 2.29 -8.47 -22.90
CA GLU A 53 3.20 -7.85 -23.88
C GLU A 53 4.69 -8.06 -23.56
N LEU A 54 5.02 -8.34 -22.30
CA LEU A 54 6.40 -8.59 -21.89
C LEU A 54 6.81 -10.04 -22.20
N THR A 55 8.03 -10.22 -22.68
CA THR A 55 8.64 -11.55 -22.77
C THR A 55 8.82 -12.17 -21.38
N GLU A 56 8.99 -13.49 -21.33
CA GLU A 56 9.28 -14.19 -20.06
C GLU A 56 10.53 -13.63 -19.36
N ALA A 57 11.60 -13.37 -20.11
CA ALA A 57 12.84 -12.80 -19.58
C ALA A 57 12.61 -11.41 -18.95
N GLN A 58 11.82 -10.55 -19.59
CA GLN A 58 11.45 -9.23 -19.05
C GLN A 58 10.60 -9.36 -17.78
N ARG A 59 9.64 -10.29 -17.74
CA ARG A 59 8.83 -10.55 -16.53
C ARG A 59 9.68 -11.08 -15.38
N VAL A 60 10.65 -11.95 -15.66
CA VAL A 60 11.61 -12.45 -14.66
C VAL A 60 12.49 -11.33 -14.13
N ASP A 61 13.01 -10.46 -14.99
CA ASP A 61 13.78 -9.29 -14.57
C ASP A 61 12.95 -8.34 -13.68
N LEU A 62 11.72 -8.04 -14.10
CA LEU A 62 10.79 -7.22 -13.33
C LEU A 62 10.48 -7.84 -11.96
N ALA A 63 10.27 -9.16 -11.89
CA ALA A 63 10.07 -9.86 -10.63
C ALA A 63 11.31 -9.83 -9.73
N ARG A 64 12.53 -9.91 -10.29
CA ARG A 64 13.77 -9.77 -9.49
C ARG A 64 13.85 -8.37 -8.86
N ARG A 65 13.58 -7.32 -9.64
CA ARG A 65 13.51 -5.94 -9.13
C ARG A 65 12.44 -5.79 -8.06
N ASN A 66 11.28 -6.43 -8.23
CA ASN A 66 10.21 -6.42 -7.24
C ASN A 66 10.64 -6.99 -5.87
N PHE A 67 11.38 -8.10 -5.86
CA PHE A 67 11.90 -8.70 -4.64
C PHE A 67 12.99 -7.84 -3.99
N ILE A 68 13.81 -7.14 -4.79
CA ILE A 68 14.77 -6.16 -4.29
C ILE A 68 14.05 -5.00 -3.59
N VAL A 69 13.04 -4.40 -4.24
CA VAL A 69 12.26 -3.30 -3.64
C VAL A 69 11.55 -3.76 -2.37
N PHE A 70 10.98 -4.97 -2.35
CA PHE A 70 10.39 -5.54 -1.13
C PHE A 70 11.38 -5.58 0.03
N CYS A 71 12.58 -6.13 -0.19
CA CYS A 71 13.58 -6.23 0.87
C CYS A 71 14.11 -4.84 1.28
N GLN A 72 14.33 -3.93 0.33
CA GLN A 72 14.75 -2.57 0.63
C GLN A 72 13.70 -1.80 1.45
N THR A 73 12.42 -1.85 1.07
CA THR A 73 11.32 -1.22 1.81
C THR A 73 11.11 -1.85 3.18
N TRP A 74 11.24 -3.17 3.29
CA TRP A 74 11.19 -3.87 4.58
C TRP A 74 12.30 -3.37 5.53
N LEU A 75 13.53 -3.27 5.02
CA LEU A 75 14.66 -2.74 5.80
C LEU A 75 14.51 -1.24 6.07
N ASP A 76 13.99 -0.45 5.15
CA ASP A 76 13.79 1.00 5.30
C ASP A 76 12.84 1.33 6.46
N ARG A 77 11.97 0.40 6.90
CA ARG A 77 11.19 0.52 8.15
C ARG A 77 12.06 0.76 9.39
N SER A 78 13.31 0.31 9.38
CA SER A 78 14.26 0.59 10.47
C SER A 78 14.41 2.08 10.72
N TRP A 79 14.77 2.86 9.70
CA TRP A 79 14.92 4.32 9.83
C TRP A 79 13.59 5.05 9.76
N LEU A 80 12.61 4.59 8.96
CA LEU A 80 11.28 5.20 8.89
C LEU A 80 10.60 5.24 10.27
N TRP A 81 10.85 4.25 11.13
CA TRP A 81 10.19 4.13 12.43
C TRP A 81 11.05 4.44 13.64
N ALA A 82 12.37 4.63 13.48
CA ALA A 82 13.27 4.94 14.59
C ALA A 82 14.12 6.21 14.40
N ALA A 83 14.39 6.67 13.17
CA ALA A 83 15.22 7.86 12.96
C ALA A 83 14.49 9.15 13.39
N PRO A 84 15.20 10.23 13.77
CA PRO A 84 14.59 11.52 14.13
C PRO A 84 13.64 12.06 13.06
N ARG A 85 12.68 12.91 13.46
CA ARG A 85 11.64 13.47 12.57
C ARG A 85 12.27 14.15 11.36
N GLU A 86 13.35 14.88 11.58
CA GLU A 86 14.06 15.69 10.59
C GLU A 86 14.65 14.80 9.48
N VAL A 87 15.24 13.66 9.86
CA VAL A 87 15.79 12.68 8.91
C VAL A 87 14.67 12.05 8.08
N VAL A 88 13.53 11.73 8.70
CA VAL A 88 12.39 11.18 7.97
C VAL A 88 11.79 12.23 7.04
N ALA A 89 11.63 13.48 7.48
CA ALA A 89 11.12 14.59 6.67
C ALA A 89 12.07 14.96 5.51
N GLU A 90 13.37 14.78 5.68
CA GLU A 90 14.35 14.95 4.59
C GLU A 90 14.16 13.89 3.50
N ARG A 91 13.85 12.65 3.88
CA ARG A 91 13.79 11.50 2.97
C ARG A 91 12.39 11.17 2.46
N VAL A 92 11.33 11.59 3.15
CA VAL A 92 9.94 11.31 2.79
C VAL A 92 9.28 12.61 2.37
N LYS A 93 9.03 12.74 1.07
CA LYS A 93 8.43 13.93 0.46
C LYS A 93 6.99 13.68 0.08
N LEU A 94 6.20 14.76 0.09
CA LEU A 94 4.83 14.79 -0.42
C LEU A 94 4.78 15.79 -1.59
N GLN A 95 4.18 15.40 -2.70
CA GLN A 95 4.07 16.22 -3.91
C GLN A 95 2.71 16.06 -4.61
N GLY A 96 2.50 16.81 -5.70
CA GLY A 96 1.28 16.77 -6.51
C GLY A 96 0.24 17.76 -6.01
N ALA A 97 -1.03 17.37 -6.01
CA ALA A 97 -2.15 18.20 -5.57
C ALA A 97 -2.27 18.27 -4.03
N VAL A 98 -1.17 18.60 -3.34
CA VAL A 98 -1.10 18.56 -1.87
C VAL A 98 -2.11 19.49 -1.17
N HIS A 99 -2.51 20.58 -1.84
CA HIS A 99 -3.55 21.51 -1.38
C HIS A 99 -4.92 20.82 -1.19
N GLU A 100 -5.15 19.67 -1.82
CA GLU A 100 -6.35 18.87 -1.62
C GLU A 100 -6.46 18.30 -0.19
N LEU A 101 -5.36 18.30 0.56
CA LEU A 101 -5.34 17.88 1.96
C LEU A 101 -5.73 19.01 2.92
N ASP A 102 -5.78 20.26 2.47
CA ASP A 102 -6.13 21.40 3.31
C ASP A 102 -7.62 21.40 3.71
N GLY A 103 -7.94 22.12 4.78
CA GLY A 103 -9.30 22.23 5.32
C GLY A 103 -9.77 20.95 6.03
N ASP A 104 -11.09 20.78 6.08
CA ASP A 104 -11.79 19.73 6.84
C ASP A 104 -12.76 18.90 5.98
N THR A 105 -12.74 19.06 4.65
CA THR A 105 -13.54 18.21 3.75
C THR A 105 -13.14 16.75 3.96
N PRO A 106 -14.07 15.84 4.34
CA PRO A 106 -13.77 14.42 4.50
C PRO A 106 -13.04 13.87 3.27
N THR A 107 -11.91 13.18 3.48
CA THR A 107 -11.05 12.73 2.37
C THR A 107 -10.62 11.29 2.55
N ILE A 108 -10.74 10.49 1.49
CA ILE A 108 -10.16 9.16 1.41
C ILE A 108 -8.96 9.21 0.47
N LEU A 109 -7.85 8.67 0.94
CA LEU A 109 -6.64 8.46 0.16
C LEU A 109 -6.66 7.02 -0.35
N PHE A 110 -6.88 6.88 -1.66
CA PHE A 110 -6.71 5.63 -2.38
C PHE A 110 -5.21 5.34 -2.48
N ALA A 111 -4.71 4.54 -1.54
CA ALA A 111 -3.30 4.21 -1.37
C ALA A 111 -3.09 2.69 -1.55
N PRO A 112 -3.14 2.16 -2.77
CA PRO A 112 -2.97 0.73 -3.02
C PRO A 112 -1.65 0.17 -2.47
N HIS A 113 -1.55 -1.16 -2.36
CA HIS A 113 -0.41 -1.87 -1.75
C HIS A 113 0.86 -1.82 -2.64
N PHE A 114 1.45 -0.64 -2.78
CA PHE A 114 2.86 -0.49 -3.12
C PHE A 114 3.69 -0.74 -1.86
N TYR A 115 4.88 -1.33 -2.00
CA TYR A 115 5.72 -1.68 -0.86
C TYR A 115 6.12 -0.48 0.02
N SER A 116 6.12 0.71 -0.58
CA SER A 116 6.40 2.01 0.03
C SER A 116 5.24 2.59 0.87
N MET A 117 4.12 1.89 1.00
CA MET A 117 2.90 2.39 1.67
C MET A 117 3.13 2.93 3.09
N ASP A 118 4.07 2.38 3.86
CA ASP A 118 4.34 2.90 5.21
C ASP A 118 5.04 4.27 5.17
N ALA A 119 5.86 4.54 4.15
CA ALA A 119 6.43 5.87 3.92
C ALA A 119 5.34 6.86 3.46
N GLY A 120 4.40 6.40 2.62
CA GLY A 120 3.23 7.19 2.23
C GLY A 120 2.37 7.58 3.42
N GLY A 121 2.03 6.62 4.28
CA GLY A 121 1.30 6.89 5.52
C GLY A 121 1.99 7.89 6.43
N LEU A 122 3.33 7.87 6.52
CA LEU A 122 4.11 8.85 7.29
C LEU A 122 4.28 10.21 6.60
N ALA A 123 4.16 10.28 5.27
CA ALA A 123 4.21 11.54 4.55
C ALA A 123 3.06 12.48 4.98
N LEU A 124 1.90 11.92 5.36
CA LEU A 124 0.74 12.70 5.82
C LEU A 124 1.01 13.45 7.13
N PRO A 125 1.27 12.82 8.29
CA PRO A 125 1.52 13.54 9.55
C PRO A 125 2.77 14.41 9.53
N LEU A 126 3.65 14.24 8.53
CA LEU A 126 4.76 15.15 8.29
C LEU A 126 4.34 16.47 7.66
N HIS A 127 3.23 16.50 6.90
CA HIS A 127 2.80 17.63 6.07
C HIS A 127 1.38 18.14 6.37
N THR A 128 0.59 17.42 7.19
CA THR A 128 -0.74 17.82 7.63
C THR A 128 -0.98 17.48 9.10
N THR A 129 -1.81 18.27 9.76
CA THR A 129 -2.24 18.05 11.16
C THR A 129 -3.60 17.36 11.26
N ARG A 130 -4.23 17.04 10.12
CA ARG A 130 -5.56 16.42 10.11
C ARG A 130 -5.49 15.01 10.73
N PRO A 131 -6.44 14.65 11.62
CA PRO A 131 -6.54 13.29 12.12
C PRO A 131 -6.71 12.32 10.96
N PHE A 132 -5.91 11.26 10.95
CA PHE A 132 -6.04 10.24 9.93
C PHE A 132 -6.27 8.86 10.52
N THR A 133 -7.03 8.07 9.80
CA THR A 133 -7.42 6.72 10.17
C THR A 133 -6.86 5.74 9.15
N SER A 134 -6.29 4.63 9.61
CA SER A 134 -5.84 3.53 8.77
C SER A 134 -6.36 2.21 9.35
N ILE A 135 -6.62 1.24 8.47
CA ILE A 135 -7.17 -0.07 8.84
C ILE A 135 -6.04 -1.07 8.93
N PHE A 136 -5.99 -1.85 10.00
CA PHE A 136 -5.00 -2.91 10.18
C PHE A 136 -5.60 -4.22 10.69
N SER A 137 -4.77 -5.26 10.68
CA SER A 137 -5.03 -6.52 11.35
C SER A 137 -3.93 -6.76 12.37
N THR A 138 -4.30 -7.16 13.59
CA THR A 138 -3.36 -7.49 14.66
C THR A 138 -2.39 -8.57 14.23
N HIS A 139 -1.10 -8.33 14.47
CA HIS A 139 -0.05 -9.30 14.29
C HIS A 139 -0.02 -10.30 15.47
N PRO A 140 0.14 -11.62 15.24
CA PRO A 140 0.11 -12.61 16.32
C PRO A 140 1.21 -12.47 17.38
N ASP A 141 2.38 -11.95 16.99
CA ASP A 141 3.46 -11.61 17.93
C ASP A 141 3.25 -10.17 18.46
N PRO A 142 2.97 -9.96 19.76
CA PRO A 142 2.66 -8.65 20.32
C PRO A 142 3.80 -7.63 20.23
N ALA A 143 5.06 -8.08 20.31
CA ALA A 143 6.20 -7.17 20.20
C ALA A 143 6.35 -6.63 18.77
N VAL A 144 6.01 -7.46 17.78
CA VAL A 144 5.98 -7.03 16.38
C VAL A 144 4.77 -6.11 16.13
N ASP A 145 3.60 -6.44 16.67
CA ASP A 145 2.39 -5.61 16.57
C ASP A 145 2.63 -4.19 17.12
N GLU A 146 3.18 -4.09 18.34
CA GLU A 146 3.53 -2.81 18.98
C GLU A 146 4.56 -2.03 18.14
N TRP A 147 5.54 -2.71 17.53
CA TRP A 147 6.52 -2.07 16.66
C TRP A 147 5.88 -1.51 15.38
N PHE A 148 4.95 -2.23 14.74
CA PHE A 148 4.19 -1.71 13.60
C PHE A 148 3.32 -0.51 13.98
N MET A 149 2.63 -0.59 15.12
CA MET A 149 1.74 0.47 15.59
C MET A 149 2.52 1.74 15.95
N SER A 150 3.56 1.62 16.77
CA SER A 150 4.44 2.74 17.13
C SER A 150 5.11 3.38 15.91
N GLY A 151 5.48 2.57 14.91
CA GLY A 151 6.06 3.05 13.65
C GLY A 151 5.07 3.81 12.76
N ARG A 152 3.82 3.34 12.66
CA ARG A 152 2.77 3.96 11.84
C ARG A 152 2.13 5.18 12.49
N GLN A 153 2.16 5.26 13.82
CA GLN A 153 1.56 6.36 14.58
C GLN A 153 2.53 7.51 14.88
N ARG A 154 3.69 7.54 14.21
CA ARG A 154 4.65 8.63 14.39
C ARG A 154 4.09 9.94 13.84
N PHE A 155 4.55 11.05 14.44
CA PHE A 155 4.49 12.41 13.90
C PHE A 155 3.14 13.14 13.88
N GLY A 156 2.01 12.48 14.16
CA GLY A 156 0.69 13.11 14.16
C GLY A 156 -0.41 12.27 14.82
N ASP A 157 -1.67 12.71 14.69
CA ASP A 157 -2.84 12.01 15.22
C ASP A 157 -3.27 10.88 14.27
N VAL A 158 -2.77 9.68 14.57
CA VAL A 158 -2.93 8.49 13.74
C VAL A 158 -3.77 7.45 14.47
N ARG A 159 -4.98 7.23 13.98
CA ARG A 159 -5.85 6.17 14.49
C ARG A 159 -5.72 4.91 13.65
N MET A 160 -5.10 3.90 14.24
CA MET A 160 -5.07 2.55 13.69
C MET A 160 -6.30 1.79 14.17
N LEU A 161 -7.22 1.46 13.26
CA LEU A 161 -8.44 0.71 13.56
C LEU A 161 -8.30 -0.73 13.11
N ASN A 162 -8.60 -1.67 14.01
CA ASN A 162 -8.60 -3.07 13.63
C ASN A 162 -9.79 -3.33 12.70
N ARG A 163 -9.61 -4.16 11.67
CA ARG A 163 -10.71 -4.61 10.81
C ARG A 163 -11.90 -5.17 11.60
N ALA A 164 -11.67 -5.80 12.75
CA ALA A 164 -12.69 -6.34 13.64
C ALA A 164 -13.54 -5.25 14.33
N ASP A 165 -13.05 -4.01 14.43
CA ASP A 165 -13.77 -2.88 15.06
C ASP A 165 -14.96 -2.39 14.21
N GLY A 166 -15.07 -2.91 12.99
CA GLY A 166 -16.15 -2.59 12.05
C GLY A 166 -16.00 -1.20 11.42
N VAL A 167 -17.01 -0.83 10.62
CA VAL A 167 -16.94 0.36 9.77
C VAL A 167 -17.36 1.67 10.45
N LYS A 168 -18.12 1.60 11.55
CA LYS A 168 -18.71 2.79 12.20
C LYS A 168 -17.65 3.80 12.66
N PRO A 169 -16.53 3.41 13.32
CA PRO A 169 -15.53 4.37 13.76
C PRO A 169 -14.81 5.06 12.57
N ILE A 170 -14.63 4.35 11.46
CA ILE A 170 -14.05 4.90 10.22
C ILE A 170 -14.96 6.00 9.66
N ILE A 171 -16.25 5.71 9.50
CA ILE A 171 -17.22 6.68 8.99
C ILE A 171 -17.35 7.89 9.93
N SER A 172 -17.35 7.66 11.24
CA SER A 172 -17.37 8.76 12.20
C SER A 172 -16.13 9.65 12.12
N SER A 173 -14.96 9.08 11.85
CA SER A 173 -13.72 9.84 11.67
C SER A 173 -13.78 10.70 10.40
N LEU A 174 -14.18 10.08 9.28
CA LEU A 174 -14.37 10.79 8.01
C LEU A 174 -15.35 11.96 8.15
N ARG A 175 -16.53 11.74 8.72
CA ARG A 175 -17.56 12.79 8.86
C ARG A 175 -17.15 13.96 9.76
N LYS A 176 -16.08 13.82 10.56
CA LYS A 176 -15.48 14.89 11.36
C LYS A 176 -14.37 15.64 10.61
N GLY A 177 -14.21 15.38 9.31
CA GLY A 177 -13.17 15.97 8.47
C GLY A 177 -11.83 15.26 8.54
N GLY A 178 -11.79 14.03 9.06
CA GLY A 178 -10.58 13.20 9.07
C GLY A 178 -10.19 12.68 7.69
N LEU A 179 -8.98 12.14 7.62
CA LEU A 179 -8.47 11.40 6.46
C LEU A 179 -8.65 9.89 6.66
N LEU A 180 -8.95 9.15 5.61
CA LEU A 180 -8.87 7.68 5.59
C LEU A 180 -7.77 7.23 4.62
N TYR A 181 -6.72 6.61 5.14
CA TYR A 181 -5.70 5.94 4.33
C TYR A 181 -6.17 4.52 3.99
N LEU A 182 -6.69 4.33 2.77
CA LEU A 182 -7.36 3.10 2.36
C LEU A 182 -6.53 2.34 1.31
N LEU A 183 -6.32 1.05 1.55
CA LEU A 183 -5.65 0.13 0.62
C LEU A 183 -6.65 -0.95 0.13
N PRO A 184 -7.45 -0.69 -0.92
CA PRO A 184 -8.61 -1.53 -1.27
C PRO A 184 -8.36 -2.56 -2.39
N ASP A 185 -7.10 -2.82 -2.75
CA ASP A 185 -6.66 -3.58 -3.94
C ASP A 185 -6.39 -5.07 -3.68
N MET A 186 -6.81 -5.60 -2.52
CA MET A 186 -6.57 -6.98 -2.13
C MET A 186 -7.78 -7.89 -2.39
N ASP A 187 -7.49 -9.16 -2.65
CA ASP A 187 -8.49 -10.22 -2.84
C ASP A 187 -8.81 -10.88 -1.48
N PHE A 188 -10.04 -10.68 -1.02
CA PHE A 188 -10.55 -11.18 0.25
C PHE A 188 -11.60 -12.30 0.08
N GLY A 189 -11.71 -12.89 -1.12
CA GLY A 189 -12.72 -13.92 -1.41
C GLY A 189 -13.93 -13.37 -2.16
N ARG A 190 -14.90 -14.26 -2.42
CA ARG A 190 -16.11 -13.95 -3.18
C ARG A 190 -17.07 -13.06 -2.40
N ASN A 191 -17.13 -13.24 -1.08
CA ASN A 191 -18.06 -12.50 -0.22
C ASN A 191 -17.77 -11.00 -0.31
N ASP A 192 -18.82 -10.22 -0.60
CA ASP A 192 -18.78 -8.77 -0.78
C ASP A 192 -17.88 -8.25 -1.92
N SER A 193 -17.31 -9.12 -2.74
CA SER A 193 -16.53 -8.74 -3.91
C SER A 193 -17.40 -8.69 -5.16
N VAL A 194 -17.10 -7.71 -6.02
CA VAL A 194 -17.57 -7.68 -7.41
C VAL A 194 -16.43 -8.12 -8.33
N PHE A 195 -16.77 -8.71 -9.47
CA PHE A 195 -15.78 -9.09 -10.48
C PHE A 195 -15.68 -7.97 -11.52
N VAL A 196 -14.61 -7.18 -11.41
CA VAL A 196 -14.33 -6.08 -12.34
C VAL A 196 -12.96 -6.29 -12.98
N PRO A 197 -12.72 -5.75 -14.20
CA PRO A 197 -11.43 -5.88 -14.87
C PRO A 197 -10.28 -5.27 -14.05
N PHE A 198 -9.15 -5.97 -14.02
CA PHE A 198 -7.85 -5.49 -13.58
C PHE A 198 -6.78 -6.04 -14.53
N PHE A 199 -6.16 -5.15 -15.30
CA PHE A 199 -5.35 -5.47 -16.49
C PHE A 199 -6.09 -6.39 -17.48
N GLY A 200 -7.37 -6.11 -17.70
CA GLY A 200 -8.23 -6.92 -18.59
C GLY A 200 -8.64 -8.29 -18.03
N VAL A 201 -8.20 -8.66 -16.82
CA VAL A 201 -8.58 -9.92 -16.16
C VAL A 201 -9.59 -9.62 -15.06
N ASN A 202 -10.72 -10.35 -15.04
CA ASN A 202 -11.69 -10.23 -13.94
C ASN A 202 -11.04 -10.60 -12.61
N ALA A 203 -11.10 -9.66 -11.66
CA ALA A 203 -10.54 -9.80 -10.32
C ALA A 203 -11.62 -9.52 -9.27
N ALA A 204 -11.74 -10.41 -8.29
CA ALA A 204 -12.59 -10.18 -7.13
C ALA A 204 -12.08 -8.95 -6.37
N THR A 205 -12.92 -7.92 -6.26
CA THR A 205 -12.55 -6.63 -5.70
C THR A 205 -13.65 -6.16 -4.78
N ILE A 206 -13.32 -5.87 -3.51
CA ILE A 206 -14.28 -5.30 -2.57
C ILE A 206 -14.51 -3.83 -2.95
N PRO A 207 -15.75 -3.38 -3.16
CA PRO A 207 -16.09 -1.99 -3.49
C PRO A 207 -15.99 -1.04 -2.28
N SER A 208 -14.96 -1.21 -1.46
CA SER A 208 -14.79 -0.49 -0.20
C SER A 208 -14.57 1.00 -0.42
N LEU A 209 -13.82 1.40 -1.46
CA LEU A 209 -13.55 2.80 -1.77
C LEU A 209 -14.85 3.58 -2.05
N SER A 210 -15.70 3.08 -2.95
CA SER A 210 -17.00 3.69 -3.26
C SER A 210 -17.91 3.73 -2.03
N ARG A 211 -18.02 2.62 -1.29
CA ARG A 211 -18.84 2.53 -0.07
C ARG A 211 -18.40 3.52 1.01
N PHE A 212 -17.11 3.61 1.30
CA PHE A 212 -16.58 4.55 2.30
C PHE A 212 -16.74 6.00 1.84
N ALA A 213 -16.50 6.30 0.56
CA ALA A 213 -16.66 7.64 0.02
C ALA A 213 -18.11 8.12 0.16
N ARG A 214 -19.08 7.27 -0.19
CA ARG A 214 -20.51 7.59 -0.09
C ARG A 214 -20.96 7.79 1.36
N LEU A 215 -20.63 6.83 2.24
CA LEU A 215 -21.03 6.88 3.65
C LEU A 215 -20.35 8.01 4.42
N GLY A 216 -19.08 8.28 4.11
CA GLY A 216 -18.26 9.33 4.70
C GLY A 216 -18.52 10.72 4.12
N ARG A 217 -19.25 10.83 3.00
CA ARG A 217 -19.38 12.06 2.20
C ARG A 217 -18.01 12.64 1.85
N ALA A 218 -17.11 11.75 1.44
CA ALA A 218 -15.70 12.06 1.29
C ALA A 218 -15.30 12.14 -0.18
N LYS A 219 -14.45 13.12 -0.50
CA LYS A 219 -13.73 13.12 -1.77
C LYS A 219 -12.65 12.05 -1.76
N VAL A 220 -12.27 11.58 -2.94
CA VAL A 220 -11.21 10.58 -3.12
C VAL A 220 -10.01 11.21 -3.82
N LEU A 221 -8.82 11.03 -3.26
CA LEU A 221 -7.54 11.36 -3.88
C LEU A 221 -6.76 10.06 -4.09
N GLY A 222 -6.05 9.93 -5.21
CA GLY A 222 -5.02 8.91 -5.35
C GLY A 222 -3.79 9.30 -4.51
N MET A 223 -3.18 8.34 -3.83
CA MET A 223 -1.91 8.52 -3.14
C MET A 223 -0.95 7.39 -3.51
N TYR A 224 0.03 7.70 -4.35
CA TYR A 224 0.98 6.72 -4.86
C TYR A 224 2.36 7.03 -4.34
N THR A 225 2.95 6.11 -3.58
CA THR A 225 4.28 6.32 -2.99
C THR A 225 5.33 5.55 -3.78
N ARG A 226 6.42 6.23 -4.14
CA ARG A 226 7.53 5.66 -4.90
C ARG A 226 8.81 5.72 -4.07
N MET A 227 9.56 4.62 -4.05
CA MET A 227 10.96 4.63 -3.59
C MET A 227 11.84 5.39 -4.60
N THR A 228 12.61 6.35 -4.10
CA THR A 228 13.64 7.09 -4.84
C THR A 228 15.04 6.67 -4.36
N PRO A 229 16.16 7.06 -5.01
CA PRO A 229 17.51 6.73 -4.53
C PRO A 229 17.82 7.23 -3.11
N THR A 230 17.20 8.32 -2.67
CA THR A 230 17.46 8.99 -1.38
C THR A 230 16.34 8.82 -0.35
N GLY A 231 15.21 8.23 -0.72
CA GLY A 231 14.10 8.03 0.20
C GLY A 231 12.81 7.62 -0.52
N TYR A 232 11.76 8.42 -0.34
CA TYR A 232 10.43 8.20 -0.89
C TYR A 232 9.77 9.52 -1.30
N VAL A 233 8.94 9.45 -2.33
CA VAL A 233 8.04 10.52 -2.73
C VAL A 233 6.63 9.95 -2.78
N ALA A 234 5.73 10.51 -1.99
CA ALA A 234 4.30 10.25 -2.07
C ALA A 234 3.64 11.33 -2.93
N GLU A 235 2.91 10.92 -3.95
CA GLU A 235 2.23 11.82 -4.88
C GLU A 235 0.73 11.78 -4.63
N ILE A 236 0.13 12.97 -4.44
CA ILE A 236 -1.31 13.17 -4.32
C ILE A 236 -1.86 13.58 -5.69
N THR A 237 -2.86 12.86 -6.18
CA THR A 237 -3.58 13.26 -7.39
C THR A 237 -4.62 14.34 -7.06
N PRO A 238 -5.09 15.12 -8.05
CA PRO A 238 -6.32 15.88 -7.91
C PRO A 238 -7.48 14.98 -7.45
N ALA A 239 -8.49 15.58 -6.82
CA ALA A 239 -9.68 14.86 -6.43
C ALA A 239 -10.36 14.21 -7.63
N TRP A 240 -10.81 12.96 -7.46
CA TRP A 240 -11.57 12.25 -8.47
C TRP A 240 -12.91 12.96 -8.68
N THR A 241 -13.12 13.48 -9.88
CA THR A 241 -14.40 14.08 -10.27
C THR A 241 -15.46 13.00 -10.37
N ASP A 242 -16.70 13.34 -10.03
CA ASP A 242 -17.87 12.47 -10.15
C ASP A 242 -17.67 11.09 -9.50
N PHE A 243 -17.11 11.06 -8.28
CA PHE A 243 -16.92 9.84 -7.51
C PHE A 243 -17.34 10.04 -6.04
N PRO A 244 -18.04 9.09 -5.41
CA PRO A 244 -18.58 7.87 -6.01
C PRO A 244 -19.83 8.16 -6.86
N THR A 245 -20.08 7.35 -7.87
CA THR A 245 -21.36 7.37 -8.61
C THR A 245 -22.40 6.51 -7.89
N ASP A 246 -23.61 6.39 -8.43
CA ASP A 246 -24.60 5.43 -7.92
C ASP A 246 -24.29 3.98 -8.30
N ASP A 247 -23.45 3.74 -9.30
CA ASP A 247 -23.01 2.43 -9.77
C ASP A 247 -21.69 2.01 -9.09
N VAL A 248 -21.84 1.13 -8.09
CA VAL A 248 -20.72 0.63 -7.29
C VAL A 248 -19.76 -0.25 -8.09
N GLU A 249 -20.25 -0.95 -9.13
CA GLU A 249 -19.41 -1.80 -9.98
C GLU A 249 -18.57 -0.92 -10.92
N ALA A 250 -19.19 0.10 -11.53
CA ALA A 250 -18.49 1.08 -12.36
C ALA A 250 -17.41 1.84 -11.57
N ASP A 251 -17.72 2.25 -10.34
CA ASP A 251 -16.75 2.87 -9.43
C ASP A 251 -15.57 1.95 -9.12
N THR A 252 -15.85 0.66 -8.88
CA THR A 252 -14.81 -0.33 -8.55
C THR A 252 -13.95 -0.65 -9.78
N ALA A 253 -14.55 -0.69 -10.97
CA ALA A 253 -13.82 -0.81 -12.22
C ALA A 253 -12.94 0.43 -12.48
N ARG A 254 -13.42 1.65 -12.17
CA ARG A 254 -12.61 2.87 -12.22
C ARG A 254 -11.41 2.77 -11.28
N MET A 255 -11.63 2.36 -10.03
CA MET A 255 -10.55 2.16 -9.06
C MET A 255 -9.45 1.25 -9.60
N ASN A 256 -9.80 0.13 -10.24
CA ASN A 256 -8.82 -0.75 -10.87
C ASN A 256 -8.09 -0.07 -12.05
N ARG A 257 -8.76 0.72 -12.88
CA ARG A 257 -8.09 1.46 -13.97
C ARG A 257 -7.07 2.49 -13.43
N GLU A 258 -7.42 3.20 -12.37
CA GLU A 258 -6.51 4.15 -11.70
C GLU A 258 -5.30 3.40 -11.10
N LEU A 259 -5.54 2.23 -10.51
CA LEU A 259 -4.48 1.34 -10.04
C LEU A 259 -3.55 0.87 -11.16
N GLU A 260 -4.11 0.43 -12.29
CA GLU A 260 -3.35 -0.01 -13.46
C GLU A 260 -2.43 1.10 -13.96
N ALA A 261 -2.96 2.33 -14.09
CA ALA A 261 -2.19 3.49 -14.50
C ALA A 261 -1.01 3.74 -13.53
N ALA A 262 -1.26 3.73 -12.22
CA ALA A 262 -0.22 3.90 -11.21
C ALA A 262 0.84 2.79 -11.28
N ILE A 263 0.42 1.53 -11.38
CA ILE A 263 1.31 0.37 -11.48
C ILE A 263 2.21 0.48 -12.71
N ARG A 264 1.69 0.92 -13.86
CA ARG A 264 2.50 1.06 -15.08
C ARG A 264 3.65 2.06 -14.93
N THR A 265 3.54 3.03 -14.02
CA THR A 265 4.63 3.99 -13.75
C THR A 265 5.75 3.42 -12.87
N MET A 266 5.49 2.38 -12.08
CA MET A 266 6.44 1.76 -11.14
C MET A 266 6.12 0.27 -10.93
N PRO A 267 6.17 -0.55 -11.99
CA PRO A 267 5.63 -1.90 -11.95
C PRO A 267 6.41 -2.80 -11.01
N ASP A 268 7.68 -2.53 -10.74
CA ASP A 268 8.49 -3.27 -9.78
C ASP A 268 8.13 -2.95 -8.32
N GLN A 269 7.34 -1.93 -8.02
CA GLN A 269 7.08 -1.53 -6.63
C GLN A 269 5.73 -2.02 -6.07
N TYR A 270 4.87 -2.61 -6.91
CA TYR A 270 3.56 -3.13 -6.51
C TYR A 270 3.66 -4.48 -5.78
N TYR A 271 2.72 -4.80 -4.90
CA TYR A 271 2.70 -6.03 -4.10
C TYR A 271 2.34 -7.30 -4.91
N TRP A 272 3.16 -7.66 -5.89
CA TRP A 272 2.94 -8.79 -6.81
C TRP A 272 2.93 -10.16 -6.15
N VAL A 273 3.38 -10.30 -4.90
CA VAL A 273 3.39 -11.59 -4.18
C VAL A 273 2.04 -11.93 -3.53
N HIS A 274 1.05 -11.02 -3.63
CA HIS A 274 -0.34 -11.33 -3.32
C HIS A 274 -0.99 -12.13 -4.44
N ARG A 275 -1.82 -13.11 -4.06
CA ARG A 275 -2.63 -13.86 -5.02
C ARG A 275 -3.86 -13.02 -5.44
N ARG A 276 -3.65 -11.95 -6.21
CA ARG A 276 -4.66 -10.97 -6.66
C ARG A 276 -5.86 -11.60 -7.39
N PHE A 277 -5.65 -12.74 -8.04
CA PHE A 277 -6.64 -13.41 -8.88
C PHE A 277 -7.05 -14.80 -8.32
N LYS A 278 -6.91 -15.04 -7.00
CA LYS A 278 -7.19 -16.36 -6.42
C LYS A 278 -8.68 -16.68 -6.48
N THR A 279 -9.52 -15.66 -6.29
CA THR A 279 -10.96 -15.77 -6.38
C THR A 279 -11.36 -15.50 -7.82
N ARG A 280 -11.95 -16.51 -8.46
CA ARG A 280 -12.38 -16.45 -9.87
C ARG A 280 -13.90 -16.36 -9.99
N PRO A 281 -14.44 -15.85 -11.10
CA PRO A 281 -15.84 -16.06 -11.47
C PRO A 281 -16.24 -17.53 -11.38
N GLU A 282 -17.54 -17.79 -11.21
CA GLU A 282 -18.02 -19.17 -11.14
C GLU A 282 -17.70 -19.93 -12.43
N GLY A 283 -17.22 -21.17 -12.31
CA GLY A 283 -16.80 -22.02 -13.44
C GLY A 283 -15.39 -21.78 -13.96
N GLU A 284 -14.69 -20.71 -13.54
CA GLU A 284 -13.31 -20.46 -13.98
C GLU A 284 -12.26 -21.18 -13.11
N PRO A 285 -11.20 -21.76 -13.73
CA PRO A 285 -10.17 -22.50 -13.01
C PRO A 285 -9.18 -21.59 -12.25
N SER A 286 -8.52 -22.15 -11.22
CA SER A 286 -7.41 -21.47 -10.53
C SER A 286 -6.31 -21.07 -11.50
N VAL A 287 -5.76 -19.87 -11.31
CA VAL A 287 -4.62 -19.36 -12.07
C VAL A 287 -3.29 -19.49 -11.33
N TYR A 288 -3.25 -19.91 -10.06
CA TYR A 288 -2.02 -20.09 -9.27
C TYR A 288 -1.70 -21.55 -8.96
#